data_AF-A0A3S1R0S6-F1
#
_entry.id   AF-A0A3S1R0S6-F1
#
_cell.length_a   1.000
_cell.length_b   1.000
_cell.length_c   1.000
_cell.angle_alpha   90.00
_cell.angle_beta   90.00
_cell.angle_gamma   90.00
#
_symmetry.space_group_name_H-M   'P 1'
#
loop_
_entity.id
_entity.type
_entity.pdbx_description
1 polymer ?
#
loop_
_entity_poly.entity_id
_entity_poly.type
_entity_poly.pdbx_seq_one_letter_code
_entity_poly.pdbx_strand_id
1 'polypeptide(L)'
;GYGPAAVGSLAIPAPNSFRPRFKHADGSLDWQTELDDAFDLVDSQSTGSLAAFVAEPILSSGGILELPQGYLAALQQKCRERGMLLILDEAQTGIGRTGHMFAFQRDGVTPDILTLSKTIGAGLPLSAVMTTAEIEEEAHAKGFLFYTTHVS
;
A
#
# COMPACT_ATOMS: atom_id res chain seq x y z
N GLY A 1 -7.39 -19.98 7.74
CA GLY A 1 -7.64 -18.61 8.23
C GLY A 1 -6.54 -18.26 9.19
N TYR A 2 -5.95 -17.07 9.06
CA TYR A 2 -4.75 -16.64 9.79
C TYR A 2 -5.02 -16.13 11.24
N GLY A 3 -6.08 -16.62 11.88
CA GLY A 3 -6.53 -16.09 13.17
C GLY A 3 -7.15 -14.69 13.06
N PRO A 4 -7.53 -14.07 14.19
CA PRO A 4 -7.99 -12.69 14.22
C PRO A 4 -6.85 -11.74 13.83
N ALA A 5 -7.22 -10.58 13.27
CA ALA A 5 -6.25 -9.52 13.00
C ALA A 5 -5.56 -9.09 14.30
N ALA A 6 -4.29 -8.69 14.20
CA ALA A 6 -3.58 -8.10 15.32
C ALA A 6 -4.31 -6.82 15.79
N VAL A 7 -4.26 -6.52 17.09
CA VAL A 7 -4.82 -5.28 17.63
C VAL A 7 -4.18 -4.10 16.91
N GLY A 8 -5.02 -3.13 16.48
CA GLY A 8 -4.58 -1.98 15.69
C GLY A 8 -4.46 -2.25 14.18
N SER A 9 -4.75 -3.46 13.72
CA SER A 9 -4.84 -3.78 12.30
C SER A 9 -6.30 -3.77 11.83
N LEU A 10 -6.57 -2.93 10.85
CA LEU A 10 -7.84 -2.85 10.13
C LEU A 10 -7.61 -3.27 8.68
N ALA A 11 -8.62 -3.83 8.04
CA ALA A 11 -8.57 -4.24 6.65
C ALA A 11 -9.78 -3.68 5.89
N ILE A 12 -9.53 -3.21 4.67
CA ILE A 12 -10.60 -2.85 3.73
C ILE A 12 -10.80 -3.98 2.71
N PRO A 13 -12.00 -4.11 2.12
CA PRO A 13 -12.23 -5.04 1.02
C PRO A 13 -11.34 -4.74 -0.19
N ALA A 14 -10.83 -5.78 -0.85
CA ALA A 14 -10.09 -5.63 -2.09
C ALA A 14 -11.04 -5.20 -3.24
N PRO A 15 -10.65 -4.23 -4.09
CA PRO A 15 -11.49 -3.73 -5.19
C PRO A 15 -11.53 -4.74 -6.35
N ASN A 16 -12.28 -5.82 -6.18
CA ASN A 16 -12.37 -6.90 -7.15
C ASN A 16 -13.30 -6.50 -8.31
N SER A 17 -12.73 -6.02 -9.41
CA SER A 17 -13.46 -5.62 -10.63
C SER A 17 -14.35 -6.71 -11.21
N PHE A 18 -14.04 -8.00 -10.99
CA PHE A 18 -14.86 -9.12 -11.46
C PHE A 18 -16.07 -9.40 -10.57
N ARG A 19 -15.99 -9.08 -9.27
CA ARG A 19 -17.08 -9.22 -8.28
C ARG A 19 -17.19 -7.96 -7.42
N PRO A 20 -17.54 -6.81 -8.00
CA PRO A 20 -17.50 -5.55 -7.27
C PRO A 20 -18.69 -5.45 -6.30
N ARG A 21 -18.46 -4.78 -5.17
CA ARG A 21 -19.53 -4.51 -4.18
C ARG A 21 -20.45 -3.39 -4.66
N PHE A 22 -19.89 -2.43 -5.39
CA PHE A 22 -20.59 -1.26 -5.91
C PHE A 22 -20.51 -1.20 -7.43
N LYS A 23 -21.63 -0.80 -8.04
CA LYS A 23 -21.74 -0.58 -9.48
C LYS A 23 -22.56 0.67 -9.71
N HIS A 24 -22.23 1.40 -10.76
CA HIS A 24 -23.08 2.48 -11.25
C HIS A 24 -24.40 1.90 -11.81
N ALA A 25 -25.39 2.76 -12.05
CA ALA A 25 -26.70 2.35 -12.54
C ALA A 25 -26.64 1.68 -13.93
N ASP A 26 -25.61 1.98 -14.72
CA ASP A 26 -25.33 1.36 -16.02
C ASP A 26 -24.59 0.01 -15.91
N GLY A 27 -24.27 -0.43 -14.69
CA GLY A 27 -23.58 -1.68 -14.40
C GLY A 27 -22.05 -1.61 -14.44
N SER A 28 -21.47 -0.43 -14.75
CA SER A 28 -20.03 -0.22 -14.72
C SER A 28 -19.47 -0.19 -13.29
N LEU A 29 -18.16 -0.43 -13.16
CA LEU A 29 -17.48 -0.55 -11.87
C LEU A 29 -17.45 0.79 -11.13
N ASP A 30 -17.96 0.81 -9.91
CA ASP A 30 -17.90 1.97 -9.02
C ASP A 30 -16.92 1.73 -7.87
N TRP A 31 -15.63 1.64 -8.22
CA TRP A 31 -14.57 1.40 -7.23
C TRP A 31 -14.33 2.61 -6.30
N GLN A 32 -14.76 3.80 -6.72
CA GLN A 32 -14.61 5.03 -5.93
C GLN A 32 -15.55 5.00 -4.74
N THR A 33 -16.85 4.73 -4.96
CA THR A 33 -17.79 4.52 -3.87
C THR A 33 -17.36 3.35 -2.97
N GLU A 34 -16.79 2.29 -3.55
CA GLU A 34 -16.27 1.16 -2.77
C GLU A 34 -15.10 1.56 -1.85
N LEU A 35 -14.19 2.41 -2.33
CA LEU A 35 -13.07 2.94 -1.56
C LEU A 35 -13.54 3.92 -0.48
N ASP A 36 -14.51 4.78 -0.79
CA ASP A 36 -15.10 5.73 0.16
C ASP A 36 -15.79 5.00 1.31
N ASP A 37 -16.69 4.06 1.00
CA ASP A 37 -17.38 3.18 1.96
C ASP A 37 -16.38 2.45 2.88
N ALA A 38 -15.29 1.96 2.30
CA ALA A 38 -14.26 1.25 3.03
C ALA A 38 -13.54 2.15 4.06
N PHE A 39 -13.21 3.39 3.69
CA PHE A 39 -12.55 4.33 4.61
C PHE A 39 -13.52 4.91 5.65
N ASP A 40 -14.79 5.12 5.32
CA ASP A 40 -15.82 5.48 6.30
C ASP A 40 -15.95 4.39 7.38
N LEU A 41 -15.90 3.13 6.96
CA LEU A 41 -15.90 1.99 7.88
C LEU A 41 -14.61 1.95 8.74
N VAL A 42 -13.44 2.27 8.19
CA VAL A 42 -12.19 2.39 8.96
C VAL A 42 -12.30 3.49 10.02
N ASP A 43 -12.79 4.66 9.63
CA ASP A 43 -12.95 5.82 10.53
C ASP A 43 -13.97 5.53 11.64
N SER A 44 -15.01 4.74 11.36
CA SER A 44 -15.98 4.32 12.37
C SER A 44 -15.43 3.30 13.38
N GLN A 45 -14.37 2.58 13.03
CA GLN A 45 -13.77 1.51 13.86
C GLN A 45 -12.61 1.99 14.74
N SER A 46 -12.04 3.17 14.45
CA SER A 46 -10.89 3.71 15.16
C SER A 46 -11.13 5.13 15.62
N THR A 47 -10.92 5.38 16.91
CA THR A 47 -10.77 6.74 17.46
C THR A 47 -9.30 7.14 17.63
N GLY A 48 -8.37 6.23 17.31
CA GLY A 48 -6.93 6.44 17.42
C GLY A 48 -6.30 6.98 16.14
N SER A 49 -5.06 7.43 16.24
CA SER A 49 -4.29 7.90 15.09
C SER A 49 -3.90 6.72 14.20
N LEU A 50 -4.47 6.68 12.99
CA LEU A 50 -4.11 5.72 11.96
C LEU A 50 -2.67 6.02 11.49
N ALA A 51 -1.79 5.02 11.54
CA ALA A 51 -0.37 5.24 11.26
C ALA A 51 -0.03 5.10 9.76
N ALA A 52 -0.49 4.03 9.13
CA ALA A 52 -0.16 3.72 7.75
C ALA A 52 -1.18 2.79 7.08
N PHE A 53 -1.24 2.85 5.76
CA PHE A 53 -1.92 1.88 4.92
C PHE A 53 -0.88 1.04 4.17
N VAL A 54 -1.02 -0.28 4.16
CA VAL A 54 -0.13 -1.21 3.44
C VAL A 54 -0.90 -1.85 2.29
N ALA A 55 -0.39 -1.74 1.06
CA ALA A 55 -1.03 -2.30 -0.13
C ALA A 55 -0.01 -2.96 -1.08
N GLU A 56 -0.43 -4.00 -1.80
CA GLU A 56 0.25 -4.42 -3.03
C GLU A 56 -0.37 -3.64 -4.21
N PRO A 57 0.39 -3.11 -5.19
CA PRO A 57 -0.16 -2.51 -6.41
C PRO A 57 -1.00 -3.47 -7.25
N ILE A 58 -0.70 -4.76 -7.14
CA ILE A 58 -1.50 -5.88 -7.66
C ILE A 58 -1.51 -6.92 -6.55
N LEU A 59 -2.69 -7.28 -6.04
CA LEU A 59 -2.80 -8.27 -4.96
C LEU A 59 -2.51 -9.66 -5.54
N SER A 60 -1.24 -10.07 -5.49
CA SER A 60 -0.79 -11.27 -6.19
C SER A 60 -1.29 -12.53 -5.48
N SER A 61 -0.94 -12.69 -4.19
CA SER A 61 -1.39 -13.83 -3.39
C SER A 61 -2.91 -13.83 -3.14
N GLY A 62 -3.55 -12.67 -3.32
CA GLY A 62 -5.01 -12.50 -3.26
C GLY A 62 -5.75 -12.98 -4.51
N GLY A 63 -5.05 -13.51 -5.52
CA GLY A 63 -5.64 -14.04 -6.75
C GLY A 63 -5.36 -13.21 -8.00
N ILE A 64 -4.22 -12.52 -8.06
CA ILE A 64 -3.83 -11.61 -9.15
C ILE A 64 -4.92 -10.56 -9.40
N LEU A 65 -5.25 -9.79 -8.37
CA LEU A 65 -6.23 -8.71 -8.50
C LEU A 65 -5.52 -7.41 -8.90
N GLU A 66 -5.71 -7.03 -10.16
CA GLU A 66 -5.26 -5.73 -10.66
C GLU A 66 -6.19 -4.63 -10.14
N LEU A 67 -5.61 -3.62 -9.50
CA LEU A 67 -6.36 -2.46 -9.02
C LEU A 67 -6.87 -1.64 -10.21
N PRO A 68 -8.10 -1.09 -10.15
CA PRO A 68 -8.60 -0.15 -11.15
C PRO A 68 -7.63 1.02 -11.38
N GLN A 69 -7.58 1.54 -12.60
CA GLN A 69 -6.71 2.68 -12.92
C GLN A 69 -7.04 3.89 -12.02
N GLY A 70 -6.02 4.46 -11.38
CA GLY A 70 -6.17 5.61 -10.49
C GLY A 70 -6.56 5.25 -9.05
N TYR A 71 -6.79 3.97 -8.76
CA TYR A 71 -7.11 3.51 -7.40
C TYR A 71 -5.98 3.81 -6.42
N LEU A 72 -4.71 3.58 -6.80
CA LEU A 72 -3.58 3.88 -5.90
C LEU A 72 -3.45 5.38 -5.62
N ALA A 73 -3.74 6.23 -6.59
CA ALA A 73 -3.71 7.68 -6.40
C ALA A 73 -4.83 8.13 -5.44
N ALA A 74 -6.04 7.58 -5.59
CA ALA A 74 -7.14 7.82 -4.67
C ALA A 74 -6.82 7.29 -3.26
N LEU A 75 -6.21 6.12 -3.16
CA LEU A 75 -5.77 5.53 -1.90
C LEU A 75 -4.72 6.40 -1.20
N GLN A 76 -3.73 6.92 -1.93
CA GLN A 76 -2.77 7.88 -1.39
C GLN A 76 -3.47 9.13 -0.83
N GLN A 77 -4.47 9.64 -1.55
CA GLN A 77 -5.23 10.80 -1.10
C GLN A 77 -6.00 10.50 0.20
N LYS A 78 -6.64 9.33 0.31
CA LYS A 78 -7.29 8.88 1.55
C LYS A 78 -6.32 8.78 2.73
N CYS A 79 -5.09 8.33 2.48
CA CYS A 79 -4.03 8.27 3.49
C CYS A 79 -3.63 9.68 3.95
N ARG A 80 -3.39 10.60 3.01
CA ARG A 80 -3.01 12.00 3.29
C ARG A 80 -4.06 12.74 4.12
N GLU A 81 -5.34 12.55 3.81
CA GLU A 81 -6.46 13.14 4.58
C GLU A 81 -6.44 12.75 6.06
N ARG A 82 -5.87 11.59 6.38
CA ARG A 82 -5.83 11.01 7.73
C ARG A 82 -4.45 11.11 8.38
N GLY A 83 -3.47 11.73 7.72
CA GLY A 83 -2.07 11.76 8.17
C GLY A 83 -1.41 10.37 8.22
N MET A 84 -1.90 9.43 7.41
CA MET A 84 -1.34 8.09 7.29
C MET A 84 -0.24 8.05 6.24
N LEU A 85 0.78 7.22 6.47
CA LEU A 85 1.75 6.86 5.44
C LEU A 85 1.16 5.82 4.47
N LEU A 86 1.48 5.92 3.19
CA LEU A 86 1.23 4.87 2.20
C LEU A 86 2.48 4.00 2.04
N ILE A 87 2.35 2.72 2.41
CA ILE A 87 3.37 1.70 2.21
C ILE A 87 2.94 0.81 1.05
N LEU A 88 3.78 0.71 0.02
CA LEU A 88 3.55 -0.23 -1.08
C LEU A 88 4.49 -1.43 -1.00
N ASP A 89 3.91 -2.62 -0.95
CA ASP A 89 4.63 -3.89 -1.07
C ASP A 89 4.78 -4.26 -2.54
N GLU A 90 5.99 -4.06 -3.04
CA GLU A 90 6.37 -4.38 -4.41
C GLU A 90 7.34 -5.57 -4.45
N ALA A 91 7.31 -6.44 -3.43
CA ALA A 91 8.12 -7.64 -3.44
C ALA A 91 7.82 -8.54 -4.64
N GLN A 92 6.57 -8.56 -5.15
CA GLN A 92 6.18 -9.31 -6.34
C GLN A 92 6.16 -8.46 -7.61
N THR A 93 5.62 -7.25 -7.52
CA THR A 93 5.30 -6.40 -8.66
C THR A 93 6.46 -5.50 -9.11
N GLY A 94 7.44 -5.29 -8.24
CA GLY A 94 8.59 -4.44 -8.53
C GLY A 94 9.63 -5.11 -9.45
N ILE A 95 10.66 -4.33 -9.79
CA ILE A 95 11.81 -4.74 -10.59
C ILE A 95 11.37 -5.31 -11.95
N GLY A 96 10.60 -4.51 -12.70
CA GLY A 96 10.28 -4.82 -14.09
C GLY A 96 9.12 -5.80 -14.32
N ARG A 97 8.54 -6.38 -13.26
CA ARG A 97 7.53 -7.46 -13.40
C ARG A 97 6.31 -7.03 -14.23
N THR A 98 5.89 -5.78 -14.10
CA THR A 98 4.71 -5.22 -14.76
C THR A 98 5.03 -4.43 -16.03
N GLY A 99 6.30 -4.41 -16.46
CA GLY A 99 6.78 -3.56 -17.56
C GLY A 99 7.26 -2.17 -17.12
N HIS A 100 6.93 -1.75 -15.89
CA HIS A 100 7.53 -0.60 -15.23
C HIS A 100 8.62 -1.05 -14.24
N MET A 101 9.51 -0.14 -13.83
CA MET A 101 10.49 -0.46 -12.77
C MET A 101 9.75 -0.80 -11.47
N PHE A 102 8.73 -0.03 -11.13
CA PHE A 102 7.81 -0.27 -10.01
C PHE A 102 6.38 -0.13 -10.50
N ALA A 103 5.48 -1.00 -10.07
CA ALA A 103 4.09 -1.03 -10.54
C ALA A 103 3.29 0.22 -10.14
N PHE A 104 3.62 0.87 -9.01
CA PHE A 104 2.96 2.12 -8.61
C PHE A 104 3.08 3.24 -9.65
N GLN A 105 4.10 3.17 -10.54
CA GLN A 105 4.35 4.17 -11.57
C GLN A 105 3.19 4.26 -12.58
N ARG A 106 2.43 3.17 -12.76
CA ARG A 106 1.24 3.12 -13.63
C ARG A 106 0.20 4.17 -13.24
N ASP A 107 0.07 4.44 -11.94
CA ASP A 107 -0.92 5.35 -11.38
C ASP A 107 -0.31 6.73 -11.01
N GLY A 108 0.96 6.98 -11.36
CA GLY A 108 1.65 8.24 -11.07
C GLY A 108 1.86 8.51 -9.57
N VAL A 109 1.85 7.47 -8.74
CA VAL A 109 2.00 7.56 -7.28
C VAL A 109 3.48 7.46 -6.90
N THR A 110 3.85 8.03 -5.76
CA THR A 110 5.11 7.71 -5.07
C THR A 110 4.77 7.38 -3.62
N PRO A 111 5.03 6.14 -3.14
CA PRO A 111 4.70 5.78 -1.77
C PRO A 111 5.65 6.44 -0.77
N ASP A 112 5.20 6.56 0.47
CA ASP A 112 6.02 7.04 1.59
C ASP A 112 7.09 6.00 1.95
N ILE A 113 6.71 4.72 1.93
CA ILE A 113 7.61 3.58 2.13
C ILE A 113 7.37 2.54 1.03
N LEU A 114 8.45 2.01 0.47
CA LEU A 114 8.44 0.94 -0.53
C LEU A 114 9.14 -0.28 0.05
N THR A 115 8.50 -1.45 -0.01
CA THR A 115 9.15 -2.71 0.33
C THR A 115 9.47 -3.52 -0.93
N LEU A 116 10.68 -4.06 -0.99
CA LEU A 116 11.19 -4.86 -2.10
C LEU A 116 11.77 -6.16 -1.56
N SER A 117 11.59 -7.23 -2.31
CA SER A 117 12.21 -8.53 -2.07
C SER A 117 12.18 -9.35 -3.36
N LYS A 118 12.21 -10.67 -3.27
CA LYS A 118 12.13 -11.65 -4.37
C LYS A 118 13.06 -11.31 -5.53
N THR A 119 12.56 -10.57 -6.52
CA THR A 119 13.25 -10.24 -7.76
C THR A 119 14.54 -9.45 -7.51
N ILE A 120 14.57 -8.56 -6.51
CA ILE A 120 15.78 -7.77 -6.20
C ILE A 120 16.96 -8.65 -5.76
N GLY A 121 16.69 -9.80 -5.13
CA GLY A 121 17.71 -10.75 -4.72
C GLY A 121 18.17 -11.67 -5.83
N ALA A 122 17.42 -11.79 -6.93
CA ALA A 122 17.73 -12.64 -8.07
C ALA A 122 18.19 -14.07 -7.71
N GLY A 123 17.57 -14.67 -6.67
CA GLY A 123 17.92 -16.00 -6.15
C GLY A 123 18.69 -15.98 -4.82
N LEU A 124 19.13 -14.81 -4.35
CA LEU A 124 19.72 -14.60 -3.03
C LEU A 124 18.68 -14.08 -2.03
N PRO A 125 18.84 -14.37 -0.72
CA PRO A 125 17.97 -13.83 0.32
C PRO A 125 18.25 -12.33 0.51
N LEU A 126 17.47 -11.50 -0.17
CA LEU A 126 17.58 -10.05 -0.11
C LEU A 126 16.20 -9.39 -0.04
N SER A 127 16.11 -8.37 0.79
CA SER A 127 14.98 -7.44 0.86
C SER A 127 15.49 -6.03 1.09
N ALA A 128 14.70 -5.05 0.69
CA ALA A 128 14.97 -3.65 0.95
C ALA A 128 13.68 -2.96 1.42
N VAL A 129 13.86 -1.98 2.30
CA VAL A 129 12.83 -0.99 2.63
C VAL A 129 13.41 0.35 2.23
N MET A 130 12.67 1.09 1.42
CA MET A 130 13.05 2.42 0.96
C MET A 130 12.02 3.41 1.49
N THR A 131 12.45 4.61 1.85
CA THR A 131 11.60 5.68 2.38
C THR A 131 12.04 7.02 1.80
N THR A 132 11.20 8.04 1.92
CA THR A 132 11.59 9.40 1.52
C THR A 132 12.63 9.99 2.48
N ALA A 133 13.37 11.00 2.01
CA ALA A 133 14.37 11.69 2.83
C ALA A 133 13.73 12.39 4.03
N GLU A 134 12.53 12.94 3.88
CA GLU A 134 11.81 13.62 4.96
C GLU A 134 11.47 12.68 6.12
N ILE A 135 11.04 11.44 5.81
CA ILE A 135 10.75 10.43 6.84
C ILE A 135 12.03 9.97 7.53
N GLU A 136 13.13 9.82 6.78
CA GLU A 136 14.43 9.47 7.35
C GLU A 136 14.94 10.56 8.29
N GLU A 137 14.87 11.83 7.87
CA GLU A 137 15.31 12.98 8.67
C GLU A 137 14.46 13.12 9.94
N GLU A 138 13.15 12.94 9.85
CA GLU A 138 12.25 12.96 11.01
C GLU A 138 12.54 11.80 11.97
N ALA A 139 12.76 10.60 11.45
CA ALA A 139 13.16 9.44 12.25
C ALA A 139 14.51 9.69 12.95
N HIS A 140 15.48 10.24 12.24
CA HIS A 140 16.78 10.62 12.78
C HIS A 140 16.65 11.64 13.91
N ALA A 141 15.91 12.73 13.68
CA ALA A 141 15.69 13.80 14.67
C ALA A 141 14.99 13.29 15.94
N LYS A 142 14.11 12.29 15.81
CA LYS A 142 13.41 11.64 16.94
C LYS A 142 14.25 10.54 17.63
N GLY A 143 15.45 10.24 17.14
CA GLY A 143 16.30 9.19 17.68
C GLY A 143 15.87 7.77 17.31
N PHE A 144 15.00 7.62 16.30
CA PHE A 144 14.61 6.32 15.73
C PHE A 144 15.66 5.86 14.71
N LEU A 145 16.89 5.63 15.16
CA LEU A 145 17.96 5.13 14.30
C LEU A 145 18.11 3.62 14.40
N PHE A 146 17.89 2.91 13.29
CA PHE A 146 18.28 1.52 13.14
C PHE A 146 19.57 1.45 12.32
N TYR A 147 20.71 1.26 12.99
CA TYR A 147 22.02 1.19 12.34
C TYR A 147 22.60 -0.23 12.38
N THR A 148 23.11 -0.70 11.24
CA THR A 148 24.06 -1.81 11.19
C THR A 148 25.31 -1.41 10.40
N THR A 149 26.37 -1.14 11.16
CA THR A 149 27.82 -1.19 10.84
C THR A 149 28.52 -0.19 9.92
N HIS A 150 27.93 0.58 8.98
CA HIS A 150 28.72 1.55 8.20
C HIS A 150 28.11 2.95 8.25
N VAL A 151 28.67 3.79 9.13
CA VAL A 151 28.43 5.23 9.18
C VAL A 151 29.74 5.92 8.81
N SER A 152 29.69 6.78 7.80
CA SER A 152 30.60 7.91 7.66
C SER A 152 29.88 9.15 8.14
#